data_AF-A0A925XB19-F1
#
_entry.id   AF-A0A925XB19-F1
#
_cell.length_a   1.000
_cell.length_b   1.000
_cell.length_c   1.000
_cell.angle_alpha   90.00
_cell.angle_beta   90.00
_cell.angle_gamma   90.00
#
_symmetry.space_group_name_H-M   'P 1'
#
loop_
_entity.id
_entity.type
_entity.pdbx_description
1 polymer ?
#
loop_
_entity_poly.entity_id
_entity_poly.type
_entity_poly.pdbx_seq_one_letter_code
_entity_poly.pdbx_strand_id
1 'polypeptide(L)'
;MKKLFIPFCIFFLCLSFQACRDKKEEAITPTLSVDEEVNNWILDNMKFYYYWNDKIPASPNLSATPKVFFDNLLYKFDRNLRPDGDRFSQINESADDLTAGLSGVSKTTGLEFILYLKSASSNDIYALVTYILPGSPASRAEFKRGDILVRVNGQIPNRSNYQSLFFGRDSYNFTLGTVNNNVIEETNITKDVVAIELQENPILLDTILIKDSKKVGYLVYNQFVAGKLTNLQTGANDGSFDNQLAGIFSNFKAKGITDMVLDLR
;
A
#
# COMPACT_ATOMS: atom_id res chain seq x y z
N MET A 1 -90.64 -42.70 -4.99
CA MET A 1 -90.06 -42.48 -3.66
C MET A 1 -89.09 -41.30 -3.76
N LYS A 2 -89.47 -40.17 -3.15
CA LYS A 2 -88.72 -38.90 -3.20
C LYS A 2 -87.52 -38.99 -2.26
N LYS A 3 -86.30 -38.67 -2.71
CA LYS A 3 -85.13 -38.50 -1.83
C LYS A 3 -84.74 -37.03 -1.79
N LEU A 4 -84.78 -36.52 -0.57
CA LEU A 4 -84.66 -35.14 -0.13
C LEU A 4 -83.19 -34.88 0.26
N PHE A 5 -82.63 -33.76 -0.22
CA PHE A 5 -81.35 -33.20 0.25
C PHE A 5 -81.62 -32.28 1.44
N ILE A 6 -80.76 -32.29 2.47
CA ILE A 6 -80.44 -31.19 3.41
C ILE A 6 -79.22 -31.63 4.28
N PRO A 7 -78.33 -30.70 4.70
CA PRO A 7 -76.94 -30.98 5.08
C PRO A 7 -76.73 -31.11 6.59
N PHE A 8 -75.67 -31.81 7.01
CA PHE A 8 -75.25 -31.91 8.41
C PHE A 8 -74.00 -31.06 8.65
N CYS A 9 -74.14 -30.07 9.54
CA CYS A 9 -73.08 -29.20 10.03
C CYS A 9 -72.46 -29.75 11.33
N ILE A 10 -71.12 -29.72 11.37
CA ILE A 10 -70.26 -29.35 12.52
C ILE A 10 -70.17 -30.33 13.71
N PHE A 11 -68.96 -30.87 13.95
CA PHE A 11 -68.12 -30.48 15.10
C PHE A 11 -66.68 -31.04 14.91
N PHE A 12 -65.75 -30.17 14.51
CA PHE A 12 -64.33 -30.49 14.41
C PHE A 12 -63.66 -30.14 15.75
N LEU A 13 -63.40 -31.16 16.57
CA LEU A 13 -62.69 -31.02 17.84
C LEU A 13 -61.20 -30.84 17.56
N CYS A 14 -60.74 -29.58 17.51
CA CYS A 14 -59.32 -29.24 17.45
C CYS A 14 -58.65 -29.59 18.79
N LEU A 15 -57.96 -30.73 18.84
CA LEU A 15 -57.04 -31.09 19.92
C LEU A 15 -55.74 -30.27 19.74
N SER A 16 -55.71 -29.11 20.37
CA SER A 16 -54.51 -28.28 20.53
C SER A 16 -53.56 -28.97 21.51
N PHE A 17 -52.54 -29.68 21.00
CA PHE A 17 -51.38 -30.02 21.82
C PHE A 17 -50.57 -28.74 22.08
N GLN A 18 -50.90 -28.04 23.17
CA GLN A 18 -50.01 -27.04 23.76
C GLN A 18 -48.83 -27.76 24.40
N ALA A 19 -47.76 -27.93 23.63
CA ALA A 19 -46.44 -28.14 24.18
C ALA A 19 -45.98 -26.79 24.78
N CYS A 20 -46.17 -26.61 26.08
CA CYS A 20 -45.37 -25.68 26.87
C CYS A 20 -43.91 -26.16 26.76
N ARG A 21 -43.16 -25.61 25.81
CA ARG A 21 -41.71 -25.66 25.85
C ARG A 21 -41.31 -24.47 26.71
N ASP A 22 -40.73 -24.76 27.87
CA ASP A 22 -40.16 -23.75 28.77
C ASP A 22 -39.43 -22.70 27.95
N LYS A 23 -39.80 -21.43 28.13
CA LYS A 23 -38.97 -20.30 27.71
C LYS A 23 -37.68 -20.43 28.49
N LYS A 24 -36.71 -21.18 27.95
CA LYS A 24 -35.32 -20.91 28.25
C LYS A 24 -35.13 -19.45 27.87
N GLU A 25 -34.80 -18.62 28.86
CA GLU A 25 -34.08 -17.38 28.60
C GLU A 25 -33.03 -17.73 27.55
N GLU A 26 -33.13 -17.12 26.36
CA GLU A 26 -32.01 -17.12 25.45
C GLU A 26 -30.87 -16.50 26.25
N ALA A 27 -29.91 -17.34 26.62
CA ALA A 27 -28.67 -16.86 27.21
C ALA A 27 -28.18 -15.77 26.26
N ILE A 28 -28.00 -14.56 26.78
CA ILE A 28 -27.33 -13.48 26.06
C ILE A 28 -25.96 -14.06 25.73
N THR A 29 -25.78 -14.58 24.51
CA THR A 29 -24.45 -14.87 23.98
C THR A 29 -23.72 -13.55 24.08
N PRO A 30 -22.58 -13.48 24.81
CA PRO A 30 -21.83 -12.24 24.87
C PRO A 30 -21.53 -11.83 23.43
N THR A 31 -22.10 -10.71 22.99
CA THR A 31 -21.77 -10.13 21.70
C THR A 31 -20.30 -9.79 21.75
N LEU A 32 -19.51 -10.43 20.91
CA LEU A 32 -18.09 -10.09 20.77
C LEU A 32 -17.96 -8.60 20.50
N SER A 33 -16.93 -7.99 21.07
CA SER A 33 -16.51 -6.66 20.60
C SER A 33 -16.08 -6.75 19.12
N VAL A 34 -16.13 -5.62 18.42
CA VAL A 34 -15.64 -5.53 17.03
C VAL A 34 -14.18 -6.00 16.95
N ASP A 35 -13.35 -5.62 17.92
CA ASP A 35 -11.95 -6.05 17.99
C ASP A 35 -11.83 -7.56 18.15
N GLU A 36 -12.66 -8.21 18.98
CA GLU A 36 -12.65 -9.65 19.13
C GLU A 36 -13.10 -10.38 17.86
N GLU A 37 -14.11 -9.87 17.15
CA GLU A 37 -14.54 -10.43 15.87
C GLU A 37 -13.40 -10.36 14.84
N VAL A 38 -12.77 -9.20 14.70
CA VAL A 38 -11.61 -9.00 13.82
C VAL A 38 -10.43 -9.89 14.24
N ASN A 39 -10.15 -10.01 15.52
CA ASN A 39 -9.05 -10.83 16.02
C ASN A 39 -9.27 -12.33 15.79
N ASN A 40 -10.52 -12.79 15.88
CA ASN A 40 -10.84 -14.17 15.50
C ASN A 40 -10.55 -14.38 14.00
N TRP A 41 -10.97 -13.46 13.14
CA TRP A 41 -10.65 -13.52 11.71
C TRP A 41 -9.14 -13.49 11.44
N ILE A 42 -8.39 -12.62 12.12
CA ILE A 42 -6.91 -12.56 12.02
C ILE A 42 -6.32 -13.91 12.42
N LEU A 43 -6.73 -14.47 13.56
CA LEU A 43 -6.19 -15.73 14.07
C LEU A 43 -6.46 -16.89 13.12
N ASP A 44 -7.65 -16.98 12.55
CA ASP A 44 -8.01 -18.04 11.60
C ASP A 44 -7.17 -17.95 10.32
N ASN A 45 -6.97 -16.75 9.78
CA ASN A 45 -6.10 -16.55 8.62
C ASN A 45 -4.64 -16.85 8.95
N MET A 46 -4.15 -16.46 10.12
CA MET A 46 -2.79 -16.74 10.56
C MET A 46 -2.56 -18.24 10.75
N LYS A 47 -3.52 -18.99 11.29
CA LYS A 47 -3.39 -20.45 11.39
C LYS A 47 -3.29 -21.12 10.03
N PHE A 48 -3.99 -20.58 9.02
CA PHE A 48 -4.06 -21.18 7.69
C PHE A 48 -2.91 -20.75 6.75
N TYR A 49 -2.64 -19.45 6.65
CA TYR A 49 -1.71 -18.88 5.64
C TYR A 49 -0.33 -18.55 6.19
N TYR A 50 -0.15 -18.41 7.50
CA TYR A 50 1.12 -17.96 8.06
C TYR A 50 2.19 -19.05 7.96
N TYR A 51 3.36 -18.68 7.43
CA TYR A 51 4.46 -19.63 7.26
C TYR A 51 4.94 -20.24 8.59
N TRP A 52 4.96 -19.46 9.68
CA TRP A 52 5.31 -19.92 11.03
C TRP A 52 4.07 -20.18 11.91
N ASN A 53 3.00 -20.74 11.33
CA ASN A 53 1.77 -21.01 12.07
C ASN A 53 1.97 -21.93 13.30
N ASP A 54 3.00 -22.79 13.28
CA ASP A 54 3.42 -23.64 14.39
C ASP A 54 4.04 -22.87 15.57
N LYS A 55 4.39 -21.59 15.37
CA LYS A 55 4.94 -20.68 16.40
C LYS A 55 3.92 -19.72 16.98
N ILE A 56 2.67 -19.75 16.52
CA ILE A 56 1.59 -18.92 17.07
C ILE A 56 1.43 -19.25 18.57
N PRO A 57 1.35 -18.24 19.47
CA PRO A 57 1.15 -18.49 20.89
C PRO A 57 -0.08 -19.34 21.18
N ALA A 58 0.02 -20.29 22.11
CA ALA A 58 -1.07 -21.20 22.45
C ALA A 58 -2.32 -20.51 23.04
N SER A 59 -2.17 -19.29 23.57
CA SER A 59 -3.28 -18.52 24.15
C SER A 59 -3.18 -17.03 23.76
N PRO A 60 -3.58 -16.66 22.53
CA PRO A 60 -3.60 -15.27 22.09
C PRO A 60 -4.66 -14.44 22.83
N ASN A 61 -4.36 -13.18 23.13
CA ASN A 61 -5.29 -12.26 23.80
C ASN A 61 -6.26 -11.60 22.79
N LEU A 62 -7.43 -12.20 22.59
CA LEU A 62 -8.44 -11.74 21.63
C LEU A 62 -9.03 -10.36 21.93
N SER A 63 -8.86 -9.82 23.13
CA SER A 63 -9.38 -8.50 23.49
C SER A 63 -8.39 -7.35 23.24
N ALA A 64 -7.23 -7.62 22.63
CA ALA A 64 -6.29 -6.59 22.19
C ALA A 64 -6.80 -5.84 20.95
N THR A 65 -6.29 -4.64 20.68
CA THR A 65 -6.60 -3.99 19.39
C THR A 65 -6.03 -4.81 18.23
N PRO A 66 -6.65 -4.82 17.03
CA PRO A 66 -6.28 -5.71 15.93
C PRO A 66 -4.80 -5.68 15.53
N LYS A 67 -4.20 -4.49 15.46
CA LYS A 67 -2.77 -4.36 15.17
C LYS A 67 -1.89 -5.01 16.24
N VAL A 68 -2.18 -4.76 17.52
CA VAL A 68 -1.41 -5.32 18.63
C VAL A 68 -1.60 -6.83 18.71
N PHE A 69 -2.82 -7.31 18.44
CA PHE A 69 -3.13 -8.73 18.37
C PHE A 69 -2.28 -9.42 17.30
N PHE A 70 -2.33 -8.93 16.05
CA PHE A 70 -1.53 -9.45 14.93
C PHE A 70 -0.03 -9.47 15.25
N ASP A 71 0.54 -8.35 15.73
CA ASP A 71 1.97 -8.23 16.04
C ASP A 71 2.42 -9.23 17.13
N ASN A 72 1.50 -9.67 18.00
CA ASN A 72 1.77 -10.67 19.03
C ASN A 72 1.63 -12.12 18.55
N LEU A 73 0.98 -12.36 17.41
CA LEU A 73 0.94 -13.69 16.79
C LEU A 73 2.26 -14.01 16.06
N LEU A 74 3.01 -12.99 15.64
CA LEU A 74 4.20 -13.17 14.82
C LEU A 74 5.32 -13.90 15.56
N TYR A 75 6.02 -14.78 14.86
CA TYR A 75 7.27 -15.37 15.32
C TYR A 75 8.40 -14.33 15.21
N LYS A 76 8.46 -13.39 16.17
CA LYS A 76 9.29 -12.19 16.07
C LYS A 76 10.76 -12.49 15.74
N PHE A 77 11.27 -11.88 14.67
CA PHE A 77 12.68 -11.89 14.33
C PHE A 77 13.54 -11.32 15.46
N ASP A 78 14.60 -12.05 15.78
CA ASP A 78 15.70 -11.58 16.60
C ASP A 78 17.00 -12.04 15.96
N ARG A 79 17.91 -11.12 15.63
CA ARG A 79 19.13 -11.46 14.88
C ARG A 79 19.99 -12.54 15.56
N ASN A 80 19.98 -12.60 16.89
CA ASN A 80 20.85 -13.50 17.65
C ASN A 80 20.10 -14.75 18.14
N LEU A 81 18.86 -14.60 18.58
CA LEU A 81 18.07 -15.65 19.22
C LEU A 81 17.13 -16.38 18.25
N ARG A 82 16.60 -15.66 17.25
CA ARG A 82 15.59 -16.13 16.29
C ARG A 82 15.86 -15.53 14.91
N PRO A 83 17.01 -15.83 14.30
CA PRO A 83 17.39 -15.26 13.00
C PRO A 83 16.46 -15.73 11.87
N ASP A 84 15.71 -16.80 12.10
CA ASP A 84 14.67 -17.36 11.25
C ASP A 84 13.28 -16.75 11.52
N GLY A 85 13.17 -15.78 12.43
CA GLY A 85 11.91 -15.13 12.74
C GLY A 85 11.42 -14.19 11.64
N ASP A 86 10.15 -13.82 11.79
CA ASP A 86 9.39 -13.02 10.86
C ASP A 86 9.84 -11.57 10.81
N ARG A 87 10.10 -11.13 9.58
CA ARG A 87 10.57 -9.79 9.22
C ARG A 87 9.63 -9.10 8.23
N PHE A 88 8.58 -9.78 7.78
CA PHE A 88 7.88 -9.46 6.55
C PHE A 88 6.38 -9.24 6.76
N SER A 89 5.74 -10.00 7.65
CA SER A 89 4.29 -9.93 7.83
C SER A 89 3.87 -8.60 8.47
N GLN A 90 2.83 -8.00 7.89
CA GLN A 90 2.25 -6.73 8.32
C GLN A 90 0.73 -6.79 8.18
N ILE A 91 0.03 -5.91 8.89
CA ILE A 91 -1.41 -5.72 8.80
C ILE A 91 -1.70 -4.24 8.53
N ASN A 92 -2.68 -4.00 7.66
CA ASN A 92 -3.21 -2.67 7.35
C ASN A 92 -4.68 -2.61 7.76
N GLU A 93 -5.11 -1.45 8.24
CA GLU A 93 -6.50 -1.21 8.66
C GLU A 93 -7.46 -1.12 7.46
N SER A 94 -6.94 -0.73 6.29
CA SER A 94 -7.70 -0.56 5.06
C SER A 94 -7.25 -1.59 4.01
N ALA A 95 -8.15 -2.51 3.67
CA ALA A 95 -7.93 -3.49 2.61
C ALA A 95 -7.83 -2.81 1.23
N ASP A 96 -8.56 -1.72 1.03
CA ASP A 96 -8.53 -0.91 -0.19
C ASP A 96 -7.16 -0.23 -0.34
N ASP A 97 -6.65 0.44 0.70
CA ASP A 97 -5.32 1.09 0.65
C ASP A 97 -4.20 0.06 0.46
N LEU A 98 -4.29 -1.09 1.14
CA LEU A 98 -3.35 -2.19 0.97
C LEU A 98 -3.37 -2.71 -0.48
N THR A 99 -4.56 -2.96 -1.04
CA THR A 99 -4.68 -3.51 -2.40
C THR A 99 -4.22 -2.51 -3.44
N ALA A 100 -4.56 -1.23 -3.29
CA ALA A 100 -4.07 -0.15 -4.13
C ALA A 100 -2.53 -0.08 -4.10
N GLY A 101 -1.93 -0.02 -2.91
CA GLY A 101 -0.48 0.06 -2.74
C GLY A 101 0.26 -1.16 -3.32
N LEU A 102 -0.23 -2.38 -3.05
CA LEU A 102 0.33 -3.61 -3.62
C LEU A 102 0.21 -3.65 -5.15
N SER A 103 -0.79 -2.97 -5.71
CA SER A 103 -1.02 -2.85 -7.16
C SER A 103 -0.31 -1.64 -7.80
N GLY A 104 0.52 -0.93 -7.04
CA GLY A 104 1.28 0.22 -7.54
C GLY A 104 0.43 1.48 -7.75
N VAL A 105 -0.70 1.59 -7.05
CA VAL A 105 -1.51 2.81 -7.01
C VAL A 105 -1.20 3.55 -5.71
N SER A 106 -0.75 4.79 -5.82
CA SER A 106 -0.41 5.63 -4.68
C SER A 106 -0.99 7.03 -4.84
N LYS A 107 -1.35 7.67 -3.71
CA LYS A 107 -1.68 9.10 -3.69
C LYS A 107 -0.40 9.89 -3.55
N THR A 108 0.02 10.56 -4.62
CA THR A 108 1.37 11.14 -4.69
C THR A 108 1.42 12.43 -5.51
N THR A 109 2.33 13.34 -5.13
CA THR A 109 2.74 14.46 -5.99
C THR A 109 3.71 13.99 -7.07
N GLY A 110 4.35 12.82 -6.87
CA GLY A 110 5.39 12.24 -7.71
C GLY A 110 6.80 12.71 -7.42
N LEU A 111 7.05 13.38 -6.29
CA LEU A 111 8.40 13.73 -5.83
C LEU A 111 8.88 12.73 -4.78
N GLU A 112 10.10 12.24 -4.96
CA GLU A 112 10.91 11.72 -3.85
C GLU A 112 12.11 12.63 -3.64
N PHE A 113 12.51 12.76 -2.38
CA PHE A 113 13.62 13.60 -1.98
C PHE A 113 14.28 13.10 -0.71
N ILE A 114 15.54 13.51 -0.51
CA ILE A 114 16.27 13.32 0.74
C ILE A 114 16.44 14.69 1.41
N LEU A 115 16.25 14.72 2.72
CA LEU A 115 16.42 15.93 3.53
C LEU A 115 17.85 16.04 4.05
N TYR A 116 18.43 17.23 3.91
CA TYR A 116 19.77 17.56 4.36
C TYR A 116 19.75 18.82 5.21
N LEU A 117 20.64 18.91 6.18
CA LEU A 117 20.96 20.18 6.84
C LEU A 117 21.78 21.03 5.87
N LYS A 118 21.53 22.35 5.84
CA LYS A 118 22.35 23.26 5.03
C LYS A 118 23.83 23.25 5.41
N SER A 119 24.14 23.03 6.69
CA SER A 119 25.49 22.81 7.20
C SER A 119 25.44 22.08 8.55
N ALA A 120 26.56 21.56 9.04
CA ALA A 120 26.63 20.84 10.31
C ALA A 120 26.15 21.68 11.53
N SER A 121 26.32 23.00 11.47
CA SER A 121 25.90 23.94 12.51
C SER A 121 24.54 24.60 12.24
N SER A 122 23.93 24.36 11.07
CA SER A 122 22.64 24.95 10.73
C SER A 122 21.46 24.15 11.30
N ASN A 123 20.38 24.85 11.61
CA ASN A 123 19.08 24.24 11.88
C ASN A 123 18.21 24.14 10.62
N ASP A 124 18.58 24.85 9.55
CA ASP A 124 17.83 24.87 8.30
C ASP A 124 18.04 23.58 7.52
N ILE A 125 16.94 23.09 6.95
CA ILE A 125 16.87 21.89 6.13
C ILE A 125 16.51 22.30 4.69
N TYR A 126 17.12 21.63 3.72
CA TYR A 126 16.67 21.62 2.34
C TYR A 126 16.38 20.18 1.90
N ALA A 127 15.56 20.02 0.86
CA ALA A 127 15.34 18.73 0.23
C ALA A 127 16.06 18.66 -1.11
N LEU A 128 16.71 17.54 -1.40
CA LEU A 128 17.28 17.23 -2.71
C LEU A 128 16.37 16.22 -3.40
N VAL A 129 15.80 16.61 -4.54
CA VAL A 129 14.92 15.72 -5.33
C VAL A 129 15.72 14.57 -5.91
N THR A 130 15.34 13.35 -5.57
CA THR A 130 16.01 12.11 -6.00
C THR A 130 15.26 11.40 -7.11
N TYR A 131 13.95 11.56 -7.20
CA TYR A 131 13.14 10.89 -8.19
C TYR A 131 11.90 11.71 -8.55
N ILE A 132 11.49 11.61 -9.82
CA ILE A 132 10.27 12.21 -10.35
C ILE A 132 9.52 11.10 -11.05
N LEU A 133 8.35 10.77 -10.52
CA LEU A 133 7.47 9.77 -11.07
C LEU A 133 6.89 10.26 -12.42
N PRO A 134 7.07 9.53 -13.54
CA PRO A 134 6.50 9.93 -14.83
C PRO A 134 4.97 10.07 -14.78
N GLY A 135 4.42 11.09 -15.45
CA GLY A 135 2.97 11.36 -15.50
C GLY A 135 2.39 12.00 -14.24
N SER A 136 3.21 12.21 -13.20
CA SER A 136 2.81 12.84 -11.95
C SER A 136 2.66 14.38 -12.03
N PRO A 137 2.00 15.01 -11.03
CA PRO A 137 2.00 16.46 -10.87
C PRO A 137 3.40 17.07 -10.91
N ALA A 138 4.39 16.45 -10.27
CA ALA A 138 5.77 16.90 -10.26
C ALA A 138 6.44 16.84 -11.63
N SER A 139 6.18 15.77 -12.39
CA SER A 139 6.65 15.66 -13.77
C SER A 139 6.04 16.77 -14.65
N ARG A 140 4.75 17.08 -14.49
CA ARG A 140 4.07 18.16 -15.22
C ARG A 140 4.54 19.56 -14.81
N ALA A 141 4.91 19.74 -13.55
CA ALA A 141 5.55 20.96 -13.04
C ALA A 141 7.06 21.02 -13.38
N GLU A 142 7.54 20.10 -14.22
CA GLU A 142 8.92 20.04 -14.74
C GLU A 142 9.99 19.98 -13.64
N PHE A 143 9.70 19.36 -12.50
CA PHE A 143 10.75 19.03 -11.53
C PHE A 143 11.78 18.09 -12.15
N LYS A 144 13.04 18.26 -11.73
CA LYS A 144 14.17 17.46 -12.21
C LYS A 144 14.91 16.84 -11.05
N ARG A 145 15.50 15.67 -11.29
CA ARG A 145 16.37 15.02 -10.30
C ARG A 145 17.55 15.95 -10.06
N GLY A 146 17.85 16.22 -8.79
CA GLY A 146 18.85 17.20 -8.38
C GLY A 146 18.29 18.60 -8.10
N ASP A 147 17.00 18.87 -8.36
CA ASP A 147 16.36 20.09 -7.89
C ASP A 147 16.47 20.19 -6.36
N ILE A 148 16.76 21.40 -5.86
CA ILE A 148 16.90 21.68 -4.43
C ILE A 148 15.67 22.45 -3.96
N LEU A 149 14.96 21.96 -2.95
CA LEU A 149 13.78 22.62 -2.37
C LEU A 149 14.20 23.33 -1.08
N VAL A 150 14.07 24.66 -1.05
CA VAL A 150 14.52 25.50 0.07
C VAL A 150 13.38 26.12 0.88
N ARG A 151 12.17 26.17 0.31
CA ARG A 151 10.94 26.48 1.05
C ARG A 151 9.83 25.52 0.68
N VAL A 152 8.93 25.33 1.65
CA VAL A 152 7.68 24.60 1.48
C VAL A 152 6.55 25.49 2.00
N ASN A 153 5.58 25.80 1.14
CA ASN A 153 4.45 26.67 1.45
C ASN A 153 4.90 28.02 2.04
N GLY A 154 5.95 28.61 1.44
CA GLY A 154 6.55 29.87 1.87
C GLY A 154 7.40 29.81 3.14
N GLN A 155 7.51 28.66 3.82
CA GLN A 155 8.28 28.51 5.06
C GLN A 155 9.64 27.85 4.82
N ILE A 156 10.66 28.27 5.57
CA ILE A 156 11.97 27.62 5.58
C ILE A 156 11.89 26.36 6.48
N PRO A 157 12.18 25.17 5.95
CA PRO A 157 12.24 23.96 6.76
C PRO A 157 13.43 23.98 7.71
N ASN A 158 13.22 23.43 8.90
CA ASN A 158 14.23 23.28 9.93
C ASN A 158 13.91 22.06 10.79
N ARG A 159 14.80 21.75 11.73
CA ARG A 159 14.69 20.56 12.60
C ARG A 159 13.37 20.42 13.38
N SER A 160 12.66 21.52 13.65
CA SER A 160 11.42 21.48 14.44
C SER A 160 10.14 21.45 13.59
N ASN A 161 10.19 21.87 12.33
CA ASN A 161 8.99 21.98 11.47
C ASN A 161 9.03 21.09 10.22
N TYR A 162 10.15 20.46 9.87
CA TYR A 162 10.27 19.78 8.57
C TYR A 162 9.23 18.66 8.38
N GLN A 163 8.87 17.93 9.45
CA GLN A 163 7.90 16.84 9.29
C GLN A 163 6.54 17.35 8.81
N SER A 164 6.02 18.41 9.43
CA SER A 164 4.71 18.97 9.09
C SER A 164 4.70 19.80 7.80
N LEU A 165 5.88 20.23 7.36
CA LEU A 165 6.04 20.93 6.08
C LEU A 165 6.10 19.96 4.90
N PHE A 166 6.86 18.88 4.99
CA PHE A 166 7.08 17.96 3.87
C PHE A 166 6.08 16.80 3.81
N PHE A 167 5.42 16.43 4.92
CA PHE A 167 4.58 15.23 4.96
C PHE A 167 3.15 15.54 5.42
N GLY A 168 2.22 14.66 5.05
CA GLY A 168 0.82 14.70 5.52
C GLY A 168 -0.06 15.75 4.86
N ARG A 169 0.34 16.30 3.70
CA ARG A 169 -0.47 17.23 2.91
C ARG A 169 -0.66 16.72 1.49
N ASP A 170 -1.75 17.16 0.87
CA ASP A 170 -2.02 16.86 -0.54
C ASP A 170 -1.51 17.96 -1.47
N SER A 171 -1.18 19.15 -0.98
CA SER A 171 -0.77 20.28 -1.81
C SER A 171 0.46 20.97 -1.23
N TYR A 172 1.38 21.30 -2.13
CA TYR A 172 2.64 21.93 -1.80
C TYR A 172 3.00 22.99 -2.84
N ASN A 173 3.45 24.14 -2.35
CA ASN A 173 4.21 25.12 -3.12
C ASN A 173 5.68 25.02 -2.70
N PHE A 174 6.56 24.65 -3.63
CA PHE A 174 7.99 24.56 -3.37
C PHE A 174 8.74 25.76 -3.98
N THR A 175 9.64 26.36 -3.21
CA THR A 175 10.63 27.31 -3.74
C THR A 175 11.93 26.57 -4.00
N LEU A 176 12.47 26.73 -5.21
CA LEU A 176 13.72 26.09 -5.63
C LEU A 176 14.94 26.87 -5.15
N GLY A 177 16.02 26.15 -4.87
CA GLY A 177 17.35 26.69 -4.59
C GLY A 177 18.35 26.33 -5.69
N THR A 178 19.48 27.02 -5.67
CA THR A 178 20.63 26.75 -6.53
C THR A 178 21.90 26.67 -5.70
N VAL A 179 22.95 26.04 -6.24
CA VAL A 179 24.27 26.00 -5.60
C VAL A 179 25.16 27.05 -6.26
N ASN A 180 25.66 27.98 -5.46
CA ASN A 180 26.62 29.00 -5.86
C ASN A 180 27.81 28.97 -4.90
N ASN A 181 29.02 28.71 -5.39
CA ASN A 181 30.23 28.59 -4.57
C ASN A 181 30.06 27.67 -3.33
N ASN A 182 29.44 26.50 -3.51
CA ASN A 182 29.12 25.52 -2.46
C ASN A 182 28.12 26.01 -1.38
N VAL A 183 27.42 27.11 -1.63
CA VAL A 183 26.34 27.62 -0.78
C VAL A 183 25.02 27.43 -1.49
N ILE A 184 24.00 26.98 -0.75
CA ILE A 184 22.64 26.87 -1.26
C ILE A 184 21.94 28.21 -1.11
N GLU A 185 21.61 28.83 -2.23
CA GLU A 185 20.91 30.10 -2.34
C GLU A 185 19.48 29.88 -2.80
N GLU A 186 18.55 30.68 -2.29
CA GLU A 186 17.15 30.68 -2.70
C GLU A 186 16.99 31.33 -4.07
N THR A 187 16.11 30.77 -4.91
CA THR A 187 15.72 31.37 -6.19
C THR A 187 14.29 31.92 -6.12
N ASN A 188 13.89 32.70 -7.12
CA ASN A 188 12.51 33.16 -7.26
C ASN A 188 11.59 32.14 -7.96
N ILE A 189 12.09 30.94 -8.28
CA ILE A 189 11.32 29.92 -8.98
C ILE A 189 10.50 29.14 -7.95
N THR A 190 9.18 29.16 -8.14
CA THR A 190 8.24 28.36 -7.34
C THR A 190 7.49 27.38 -8.24
N LYS A 191 7.10 26.24 -7.66
CA LYS A 191 6.37 25.18 -8.34
C LYS A 191 5.30 24.60 -7.41
N ASP A 192 4.07 24.57 -7.89
CA ASP A 192 2.94 23.99 -7.19
C ASP A 192 2.67 22.56 -7.64
N VAL A 193 2.40 21.68 -6.67
CA VAL A 193 1.98 20.31 -6.92
C VAL A 193 0.83 19.94 -6.00
N VAL A 194 -0.16 19.26 -6.57
CA VAL A 194 -1.29 18.67 -5.83
C VAL A 194 -1.27 17.18 -6.09
N ALA A 195 -1.23 16.39 -5.02
CA ALA A 195 -1.21 14.95 -5.04
C ALA A 195 -2.46 14.40 -5.73
N ILE A 196 -2.25 13.34 -6.51
CA ILE A 196 -3.32 12.61 -7.19
C ILE A 196 -3.14 11.12 -6.91
N GLU A 197 -4.22 10.35 -7.03
CA GLU A 197 -4.09 8.91 -7.20
C GLU A 197 -3.43 8.64 -8.56
N LEU A 198 -2.36 7.86 -8.54
CA LEU A 198 -1.58 7.56 -9.73
C LEU A 198 -1.21 6.09 -9.75
N GLN A 199 -1.52 5.44 -10.86
CA GLN A 199 -0.98 4.12 -11.19
C GLN A 199 0.45 4.29 -11.70
N GLU A 200 1.40 3.76 -10.94
CA GLU A 200 2.81 3.74 -11.31
C GLU A 200 3.06 2.66 -12.37
N ASN A 201 3.87 3.00 -13.37
CA ASN A 201 4.42 2.01 -14.29
C ASN A 201 5.71 1.48 -13.65
N PRO A 202 5.83 0.18 -13.36
CA PRO A 202 7.02 -0.39 -12.74
C PRO A 202 8.27 -0.27 -13.63
N ILE A 203 8.10 -0.11 -14.95
CA ILE A 203 9.18 0.09 -15.90
C ILE A 203 9.49 1.58 -15.97
N LEU A 204 10.50 2.01 -15.23
CA LEU A 204 10.92 3.41 -15.23
C LEU A 204 11.73 3.78 -16.48
N LEU A 205 12.65 2.90 -16.89
CA LEU A 205 13.60 3.18 -17.97
C LEU A 205 14.03 1.87 -18.63
N ASP A 206 14.03 1.86 -19.95
CA ASP A 206 14.77 0.89 -20.75
C ASP A 206 15.69 1.61 -21.74
N THR A 207 16.91 1.10 -21.90
CA THR A 207 17.86 1.62 -22.88
C THR A 207 18.89 0.57 -23.30
N ILE A 208 19.57 0.81 -24.41
CA ILE A 208 20.73 0.02 -24.83
C ILE A 208 21.94 0.92 -24.78
N LEU A 209 22.86 0.58 -23.89
CA LEU A 209 24.14 1.26 -23.75
C LEU A 209 25.16 0.55 -24.64
N ILE A 210 25.93 1.33 -25.39
CA ILE A 210 27.06 0.82 -26.16
C ILE A 210 28.33 1.18 -25.39
N LYS A 211 29.09 0.16 -24.99
CA LYS A 211 30.38 0.33 -24.35
C LYS A 211 31.39 -0.57 -25.06
N ASP A 212 32.34 0.06 -25.76
CA ASP A 212 33.28 -0.61 -26.65
C ASP A 212 32.54 -1.47 -27.69
N SER A 213 32.82 -2.78 -27.74
CA SER A 213 32.12 -3.73 -28.61
C SER A 213 30.85 -4.35 -27.98
N LYS A 214 30.54 -4.01 -26.72
CA LYS A 214 29.39 -4.57 -25.99
C LYS A 214 28.14 -3.72 -26.15
N LYS A 215 27.02 -4.40 -26.36
CA LYS A 215 25.68 -3.82 -26.27
C LYS A 215 25.04 -4.31 -24.97
N VAL A 216 24.80 -3.39 -24.05
CA VAL A 216 24.26 -3.69 -22.72
C VAL A 216 22.82 -3.22 -22.65
N GLY A 217 21.87 -4.14 -22.47
CA GLY A 217 20.50 -3.77 -22.12
C GLY A 217 20.46 -3.24 -20.69
N TYR A 218 19.85 -2.09 -20.46
CA TYR A 218 19.70 -1.49 -19.14
C TYR A 218 18.22 -1.28 -18.86
N LEU A 219 17.72 -1.87 -17.78
CA LEU A 219 16.32 -1.80 -17.38
C LEU A 219 16.26 -1.37 -15.91
N VAL A 220 15.49 -0.32 -15.61
CA VAL A 220 15.12 0.05 -14.24
C VAL A 220 13.68 -0.39 -13.99
N TYR A 221 13.52 -1.28 -13.02
CA TYR A 221 12.25 -1.93 -12.71
C TYR A 221 11.95 -1.82 -11.22
N ASN A 222 10.98 -0.99 -10.86
CA ASN A 222 10.78 -0.51 -9.49
C ASN A 222 9.76 -1.32 -8.69
N GLN A 223 8.90 -2.12 -9.34
CA GLN A 223 7.86 -2.89 -8.64
C GLN A 223 7.44 -4.11 -9.46
N PHE A 224 7.06 -5.19 -8.80
CA PHE A 224 6.58 -6.42 -9.45
C PHE A 224 5.05 -6.41 -9.58
N VAL A 225 4.52 -5.65 -10.53
CA VAL A 225 3.08 -5.58 -10.85
C VAL A 225 2.85 -5.85 -12.34
N ALA A 226 1.91 -6.74 -12.64
CA ALA A 226 1.69 -7.23 -14.01
C ALA A 226 0.97 -6.25 -14.93
N GLY A 227 0.18 -5.32 -14.37
CA GLY A 227 -0.60 -4.37 -15.14
C GLY A 227 -1.26 -3.31 -14.26
N LYS A 228 -2.08 -2.46 -14.88
CA LYS A 228 -2.85 -1.45 -14.16
C LYS A 228 -3.97 -2.10 -13.38
N LEU A 229 -4.23 -1.60 -12.18
CA LEU A 229 -5.35 -2.04 -11.36
C LEU A 229 -6.68 -1.82 -12.11
N THR A 230 -7.49 -2.88 -12.19
CA THR A 230 -8.82 -2.87 -12.83
C THR A 230 -9.94 -3.15 -11.83
N ASN A 231 -9.63 -3.78 -10.69
CA ASN A 231 -10.57 -4.05 -9.63
C ASN A 231 -9.90 -4.00 -8.26
N LEU A 232 -10.31 -3.05 -7.43
CA LEU A 232 -9.72 -2.79 -6.11
C LEU A 232 -9.99 -3.91 -5.10
N GLN A 233 -11.14 -4.59 -5.17
CA GLN A 233 -11.53 -5.61 -4.20
C GLN A 233 -10.79 -6.94 -4.39
N THR A 234 -10.34 -7.22 -5.62
CA THR A 234 -9.69 -8.49 -6.00
C THR A 234 -8.21 -8.33 -6.35
N GLY A 235 -7.73 -7.10 -6.54
CA GLY A 235 -6.38 -6.83 -7.04
C GLY A 235 -6.18 -7.21 -8.51
N ALA A 236 -7.26 -7.45 -9.26
CA ALA A 236 -7.15 -7.81 -10.67
C ALA A 236 -6.53 -6.68 -11.50
N ASN A 237 -5.68 -7.04 -12.45
CA ASN A 237 -4.98 -6.11 -13.33
C ASN A 237 -5.08 -6.51 -14.81
N ASP A 238 -4.73 -5.58 -15.71
CA ASP A 238 -4.86 -5.74 -17.15
C ASP A 238 -3.66 -6.42 -17.85
N GLY A 239 -2.62 -6.83 -17.12
CA GLY A 239 -1.40 -7.42 -17.68
C GLY A 239 -0.58 -6.50 -18.60
N SER A 240 -0.89 -5.20 -18.67
CA SER A 240 -0.28 -4.28 -19.63
C SER A 240 1.22 -4.07 -19.40
N PHE A 241 1.68 -4.12 -18.15
CA PHE A 241 3.10 -3.93 -17.80
C PHE A 241 3.93 -5.16 -18.15
N ASP A 242 3.42 -6.37 -17.94
CA ASP A 242 4.08 -7.61 -18.36
C ASP A 242 4.21 -7.66 -19.89
N ASN A 243 3.17 -7.24 -20.61
CA ASN A 243 3.22 -7.13 -22.06
C ASN A 243 4.27 -6.10 -22.53
N GLN A 244 4.37 -4.95 -21.84
CA GLN A 244 5.39 -3.95 -22.12
C GLN A 244 6.80 -4.51 -21.85
N LEU A 245 6.99 -5.21 -20.73
CA LEU A 245 8.25 -5.84 -20.36
C LEU A 245 8.68 -6.88 -21.42
N ALA A 246 7.77 -7.75 -21.86
CA ALA A 246 8.02 -8.71 -22.92
C ALA A 246 8.42 -8.03 -24.24
N GLY A 247 7.82 -6.88 -24.56
CA GLY A 247 8.20 -6.04 -25.70
C GLY A 247 9.63 -5.51 -25.60
N ILE A 248 10.04 -5.02 -24.42
CA ILE A 248 11.41 -4.53 -24.16
C ILE A 248 12.43 -5.66 -24.35
N PHE A 249 12.19 -6.83 -23.76
CA PHE A 249 13.08 -7.98 -23.92
C PHE A 249 13.15 -8.47 -25.37
N SER A 250 12.04 -8.40 -26.11
CA SER A 250 12.00 -8.71 -27.54
C SER A 250 12.86 -7.72 -28.34
N ASN A 251 12.80 -6.42 -28.03
CA ASN A 251 13.64 -5.40 -28.65
C ASN A 251 15.12 -5.59 -28.30
N PHE A 252 15.46 -5.84 -27.03
CA PHE A 252 16.82 -6.15 -26.59
C PHE A 252 17.41 -7.35 -27.35
N LYS A 253 16.64 -8.44 -27.50
CA LYS A 253 17.03 -9.60 -28.31
C LYS A 253 17.27 -9.22 -29.77
N ALA A 254 16.34 -8.47 -30.38
CA ALA A 254 16.46 -8.05 -31.78
C ALA A 254 17.68 -7.14 -32.04
N LYS A 255 18.06 -6.32 -31.05
CA LYS A 255 19.24 -5.45 -31.13
C LYS A 255 20.56 -6.18 -30.82
N GLY A 256 20.48 -7.43 -30.38
CA GLY A 256 21.62 -8.29 -30.09
C GLY A 256 22.43 -7.79 -28.89
N ILE A 257 21.76 -7.45 -27.78
CA ILE A 257 22.49 -7.18 -26.53
C ILE A 257 23.29 -8.43 -26.13
N THR A 258 24.48 -8.21 -25.58
CA THR A 258 25.39 -9.27 -25.11
C THR A 258 25.44 -9.36 -23.59
N ASP A 259 25.06 -8.27 -22.92
CA ASP A 259 25.07 -8.12 -21.48
C ASP A 259 23.80 -7.38 -21.04
N MET A 260 23.41 -7.52 -19.77
CA MET A 260 22.26 -6.83 -19.21
C MET A 260 22.56 -6.30 -17.80
N VAL A 261 22.05 -5.11 -17.51
CA VAL A 261 21.91 -4.57 -16.15
C VAL A 261 20.43 -4.47 -15.84
N LEU A 262 20.00 -5.17 -14.80
CA LEU A 262 18.69 -5.02 -14.18
C LEU A 262 18.86 -4.22 -12.89
N ASP A 263 18.27 -3.03 -12.85
CA ASP A 263 18.34 -2.11 -11.73
C ASP A 263 17.03 -2.19 -10.94
N LEU A 264 17.13 -2.71 -9.71
CA LEU A 264 16.02 -2.93 -8.77
C LEU A 264 16.21 -2.09 -7.48
N ARG A 265 17.03 -1.03 -7.55
CA ARG A 265 17.34 -0.17 -6.40
C ARG A 265 16.21 0.79 -6.06
#